data_AF-A0A928GD91-F1
#
_entry.id   AF-A0A928GD91-F1
#
_cell.length_a   1.000
_cell.length_b   1.000
_cell.length_c   1.000
_cell.angle_alpha   90.00
_cell.angle_beta   90.00
_cell.angle_gamma   90.00
#
_symmetry.space_group_name_H-M   'P 1'
#
loop_
_entity.id
_entity.type
_entity.pdbx_description
1 polymer ?
#
loop_
_entity_poly.entity_id
_entity_poly.type
_entity_poly.pdbx_seq_one_letter_code
_entity_poly.pdbx_strand_id
1 'polypeptide(L)'
;MKLEKISSIALYSCIGVGVVCFLLFFLIDYNNMDFDGVHVSPALTDLILILMYALFFVTAGLTIWSLVRGATINSGNSGPNPTGIPSGKITLCTWGTVIAALIIGLISGLGEDAYTTVSGVTTSGGMVTVVDMWLMTIYILAVIAVVAVVVSMSGYLTKSATPKE
;
A
#
# COMPACT_ATOMS: atom_id res chain seq x y z
N MET A 1 2.53 -14.77 -21.70
CA MET A 1 1.09 -15.11 -21.53
C MET A 1 0.69 -15.74 -20.18
N LYS A 2 1.50 -16.59 -19.52
CA LYS A 2 1.08 -17.19 -18.22
C LYS A 2 1.19 -16.25 -17.00
N LEU A 3 2.16 -15.33 -16.99
CA LEU A 3 2.44 -14.46 -15.84
C LEU A 3 1.39 -13.35 -15.63
N GLU A 4 0.91 -12.74 -16.72
CA GLU A 4 -0.16 -11.73 -16.67
C GLU A 4 -1.46 -12.31 -16.11
N LYS A 5 -1.82 -13.54 -16.50
CA LYS A 5 -3.02 -14.22 -15.97
C LYS A 5 -2.95 -14.44 -14.46
N ILE A 6 -1.77 -14.80 -13.93
CA ILE A 6 -1.57 -15.03 -12.49
C ILE A 6 -1.68 -13.73 -11.69
N SER A 7 -1.05 -12.65 -12.16
CA SER A 7 -1.14 -11.34 -11.51
C SER A 7 -2.57 -10.79 -11.55
N SER A 8 -3.25 -10.93 -12.69
CA SER A 8 -4.61 -10.47 -12.87
C SER A 8 -5.62 -11.24 -11.99
N ILE A 9 -5.47 -12.56 -11.87
CA ILE A 9 -6.28 -13.38 -10.96
C ILE A 9 -6.11 -12.96 -9.50
N ALA A 10 -4.87 -12.75 -9.05
CA ALA A 10 -4.61 -12.31 -7.67
C ALA A 10 -5.25 -10.93 -7.40
N LEU A 11 -5.12 -9.99 -8.33
CA LEU A 11 -5.72 -8.66 -8.23
C LEU A 11 -7.25 -8.73 -8.15
N TYR A 12 -7.90 -9.46 -9.07
CA TYR A 12 -9.35 -9.61 -9.05
C TYR A 12 -9.84 -10.35 -7.82
N SER A 13 -9.09 -11.32 -7.31
CA SER A 13 -9.42 -12.01 -6.06
C SER A 13 -9.38 -11.05 -4.87
N CYS A 14 -8.35 -10.21 -4.74
CA CYS A 14 -8.27 -9.22 -3.66
C CYS A 14 -9.42 -8.21 -3.73
N ILE A 15 -9.74 -7.70 -4.93
CA ILE A 15 -10.86 -6.77 -5.12
C ILE A 15 -12.17 -7.46 -4.79
N GLY A 16 -12.40 -8.67 -5.29
CA GLY A 16 -13.63 -9.43 -5.07
C GLY A 16 -13.89 -9.70 -3.59
N VAL A 17 -12.88 -10.19 -2.86
CA VAL A 17 -12.98 -10.43 -1.40
C VAL A 17 -13.28 -9.12 -0.66
N GLY A 18 -12.58 -8.04 -0.99
CA GLY A 18 -12.82 -6.73 -0.40
C GLY A 18 -14.26 -6.25 -0.59
N VAL A 19 -14.75 -6.25 -1.84
CA VAL A 19 -16.12 -5.81 -2.17
C VAL A 19 -17.17 -6.66 -1.45
N VAL A 20 -17.01 -7.99 -1.42
CA VAL A 20 -17.96 -8.87 -0.73
C VAL A 20 -18.02 -8.58 0.77
N CYS A 21 -16.86 -8.47 1.44
CA CYS A 21 -16.83 -8.16 2.87
C CYS A 21 -17.41 -6.77 3.18
N PHE A 22 -17.13 -5.76 2.35
CA PHE A 22 -17.73 -4.43 2.49
C PHE A 22 -19.24 -4.45 2.30
N LEU A 23 -19.75 -5.14 1.27
CA LEU A 23 -21.18 -5.25 1.05
C LEU A 23 -21.88 -5.96 2.21
N LEU A 24 -21.31 -7.06 2.72
CA LEU A 24 -21.85 -7.76 3.88
C LEU A 24 -21.91 -6.84 5.11
N PHE A 25 -20.88 -6.03 5.34
CA PHE A 25 -20.86 -5.08 6.45
C PHE A 25 -21.95 -4.01 6.36
N PHE A 26 -22.21 -3.45 5.17
CA PHE A 26 -23.26 -2.44 5.00
C PHE A 26 -24.67 -3.03 4.94
N LEU A 27 -24.82 -4.28 4.48
CA LEU A 27 -26.11 -4.93 4.32
C LEU A 27 -26.61 -5.63 5.59
N ILE A 28 -25.69 -6.09 6.46
CA ILE A 28 -26.03 -6.84 7.66
C ILE A 28 -25.82 -5.94 8.88
N ASP A 29 -26.93 -5.58 9.51
CA ASP A 29 -26.94 -5.00 10.86
C ASP A 29 -26.04 -3.76 10.99
N TYR A 30 -26.06 -2.91 9.95
CA TYR A 30 -25.34 -1.62 9.92
C TYR A 30 -26.12 -0.48 10.57
N ASN A 31 -27.46 -0.54 10.50
CA ASN A 31 -28.37 0.49 11.04
C ASN A 31 -29.19 -0.07 12.22
N ASN A 32 -28.52 -0.76 13.12
CA ASN A 32 -29.05 -1.24 14.38
C ASN A 32 -28.87 -0.17 15.46
N MET A 33 -29.99 0.26 16.03
CA MET A 33 -30.05 1.16 17.18
C MET A 33 -30.30 0.28 18.40
N ASP A 34 -29.54 0.47 19.47
CA ASP A 34 -29.81 -0.26 20.72
C ASP A 34 -31.16 0.18 21.32
N PHE A 35 -31.69 -0.61 22.25
CA PHE A 35 -32.94 -0.30 22.96
C PHE A 35 -32.90 1.06 23.71
N ASP A 36 -31.70 1.60 23.96
CA ASP A 36 -31.42 2.86 24.64
C ASP A 36 -31.12 4.04 23.66
N GLY A 37 -31.32 3.84 22.35
CA GLY A 37 -31.10 4.87 21.33
C GLY A 37 -29.64 5.19 21.02
N VAL A 38 -28.70 4.39 21.53
CA VAL A 38 -27.26 4.50 21.25
C VAL A 38 -26.93 3.66 20.01
N HIS A 39 -26.12 4.22 19.10
CA HIS A 39 -25.59 3.45 17.97
C HIS A 39 -24.63 2.38 18.48
N VAL A 40 -24.98 1.11 18.29
CA VAL A 40 -24.10 -0.04 18.55
C VAL A 40 -23.14 -0.18 17.38
N SER A 41 -21.91 -0.65 17.63
CA SER A 41 -20.99 -0.95 16.53
C SER A 41 -21.60 -2.00 15.60
N PRO A 42 -21.55 -1.82 14.26
CA PRO A 42 -22.12 -2.78 13.31
C PRO A 42 -21.59 -4.20 13.58
N ALA A 43 -22.48 -5.20 13.51
CA ALA A 43 -22.17 -6.57 13.94
C ALA A 43 -20.99 -7.20 13.18
N LEU A 44 -20.76 -6.76 11.94
CA LEU A 44 -19.68 -7.26 11.07
C LEU A 44 -18.36 -6.47 11.18
N THR A 45 -18.22 -5.55 12.14
CA THR A 45 -16.97 -4.80 12.36
C THR A 45 -15.79 -5.76 12.61
N ASP A 46 -16.01 -6.82 13.37
CA ASP A 46 -14.98 -7.82 13.69
C ASP A 46 -14.50 -8.58 12.44
N LEU A 47 -15.40 -8.83 11.48
CA LEU A 47 -15.07 -9.46 10.19
C LEU A 47 -14.14 -8.57 9.35
N ILE A 48 -14.35 -7.25 9.36
CA ILE A 48 -13.47 -6.32 8.64
C ILE A 48 -12.09 -6.25 9.32
N LEU A 49 -12.05 -6.25 10.66
CA LEU A 49 -10.80 -6.24 11.42
C LEU A 49 -9.96 -7.49 11.13
N ILE A 50 -10.55 -8.69 11.13
CA ILE A 50 -9.82 -9.91 10.77
C ILE A 50 -9.31 -9.88 9.33
N LEU A 51 -10.10 -9.36 8.38
CA LEU A 51 -9.67 -9.21 6.99
C LEU A 51 -8.46 -8.27 6.88
N MET A 52 -8.49 -7.14 7.59
CA MET A 52 -7.39 -6.18 7.64
C MET A 52 -6.11 -6.85 8.17
N TYR A 53 -6.18 -7.53 9.32
CA TYR A 53 -5.02 -8.22 9.88
C TYR A 53 -4.49 -9.31 8.95
N ALA A 54 -5.37 -10.11 8.34
CA ALA A 54 -4.98 -11.15 7.40
C ALA A 54 -4.21 -10.58 6.19
N LEU A 55 -4.73 -9.51 5.57
CA LEU A 55 -4.06 -8.84 4.45
C LEU A 55 -2.72 -8.23 4.86
N PHE A 56 -2.64 -7.65 6.06
CA PHE A 56 -1.40 -7.11 6.59
C PHE A 56 -0.31 -8.20 6.73
N PHE A 57 -0.62 -9.33 7.35
CA PHE A 57 0.36 -10.40 7.52
C PHE A 57 0.79 -11.03 6.19
N VAL A 58 -0.15 -11.23 5.26
CA VAL A 58 0.16 -11.76 3.92
C VAL A 58 1.08 -10.81 3.16
N THR A 59 0.77 -9.52 3.14
CA THR A 59 1.57 -8.52 2.41
C THR A 59 2.93 -8.29 3.06
N ALA A 60 3.01 -8.26 4.39
CA ALA A 60 4.28 -8.19 5.11
C ALA A 60 5.17 -9.40 4.79
N GLY A 61 4.61 -10.61 4.82
CA GLY A 61 5.34 -11.83 4.46
C GLY A 61 5.83 -11.83 3.01
N LEU A 62 4.97 -11.44 2.06
CA LEU A 62 5.36 -11.32 0.64
C LEU A 62 6.42 -10.25 0.42
N THR A 63 6.37 -9.14 1.16
CA THR A 63 7.37 -8.06 1.07
C THR A 63 8.73 -8.53 1.55
N ILE A 64 8.80 -9.19 2.71
CA ILE A 64 10.04 -9.77 3.24
C ILE A 64 10.59 -10.82 2.26
N TRP A 65 9.74 -11.72 1.76
CA TRP A 65 10.16 -12.70 0.76
C TRP A 65 10.68 -12.02 -0.51
N SER A 66 9.98 -11.02 -1.03
CA SER A 66 10.41 -10.27 -2.22
C SER A 66 11.76 -9.58 -2.00
N LEU A 67 12.01 -9.00 -0.82
CA LEU A 67 13.28 -8.37 -0.47
C LEU A 67 14.41 -9.40 -0.38
N VAL A 68 14.20 -10.52 0.32
CA VAL A 68 15.21 -11.58 0.46
C VAL A 68 15.55 -12.16 -0.92
N ARG A 69 14.52 -12.54 -1.69
CA ARG A 69 14.72 -13.11 -3.03
C ARG A 69 15.33 -12.10 -4.00
N GLY A 70 14.90 -10.84 -3.92
CA GLY A 70 15.48 -9.74 -4.71
C GLY A 70 16.95 -9.51 -4.38
N ALA A 71 17.33 -9.52 -3.11
CA ALA A 71 18.73 -9.42 -2.69
C ALA A 71 19.53 -10.64 -3.18
N THR A 72 19.06 -11.86 -2.94
CA THR A 72 19.76 -13.09 -3.35
C THR A 72 19.97 -13.19 -4.86
N ILE A 73 18.98 -12.79 -5.68
CA ILE A 73 19.10 -12.85 -7.15
C ILE A 73 20.00 -11.73 -7.67
N ASN A 74 19.95 -10.53 -7.09
CA ASN A 74 20.77 -9.39 -7.54
C ASN A 74 22.23 -9.47 -7.07
N SER A 75 22.52 -10.16 -5.96
CA SER A 75 23.89 -10.31 -5.44
C SER A 75 24.80 -11.18 -6.31
N GLY A 76 24.27 -11.93 -7.28
CA GLY A 76 25.06 -12.81 -8.16
C GLY A 76 25.36 -12.25 -9.56
N ASN A 77 24.78 -11.12 -9.96
CA ASN A 77 24.83 -10.67 -11.35
C ASN A 77 25.78 -9.48 -11.56
N SER A 78 27.08 -9.75 -11.44
CA SER A 78 28.17 -8.90 -11.99
C SER A 78 28.39 -9.14 -13.50
N GLY A 79 27.48 -9.87 -14.16
CA GLY A 79 27.53 -10.13 -15.60
C GLY A 79 27.01 -8.95 -16.43
N PRO A 80 27.49 -8.77 -17.68
CA PRO A 80 27.10 -7.65 -18.54
C PRO A 80 25.58 -7.57 -18.69
N ASN A 81 25.00 -6.42 -18.35
CA ASN A 81 23.57 -6.12 -18.48
C ASN A 81 23.08 -6.40 -19.91
N PRO A 82 22.26 -7.45 -20.16
CA PRO A 82 21.74 -7.72 -21.49
C PRO A 82 20.70 -6.69 -21.97
N THR A 83 20.21 -5.83 -21.07
CA THR A 83 19.12 -4.88 -21.32
C THR A 83 19.55 -3.40 -21.38
N GLY A 84 20.82 -3.06 -21.11
CA GLY A 84 21.29 -1.66 -21.13
C GLY A 84 20.66 -0.74 -20.06
N ILE A 85 19.75 -1.25 -19.22
CA ILE A 85 19.06 -0.52 -18.18
C ILE A 85 19.93 -0.51 -16.91
N PRO A 86 20.33 0.66 -16.36
CA PRO A 86 21.11 0.72 -15.13
C PRO A 86 20.24 0.35 -13.91
N SER A 87 20.13 -0.95 -13.61
CA SER A 87 19.33 -1.50 -12.51
C SER A 87 19.62 -0.85 -11.16
N GLY A 88 20.90 -0.58 -10.86
CA GLY A 88 21.30 0.08 -9.60
C GLY A 88 20.75 1.50 -9.43
N LYS A 89 20.63 2.27 -10.51
CA LYS A 89 20.11 3.65 -10.44
C LYS A 89 18.59 3.67 -10.19
N ILE A 90 17.87 2.70 -10.75
CA ILE A 90 16.42 2.59 -10.56
C ILE A 90 16.12 2.21 -9.11
N THR A 91 16.82 1.21 -8.56
CA THR A 91 16.67 0.82 -7.15
C THR A 91 16.97 1.98 -6.21
N LEU A 92 18.05 2.73 -6.44
CA LEU A 92 18.40 3.89 -5.63
C LEU A 92 17.31 4.98 -5.70
N CYS A 93 16.78 5.24 -6.90
CA CYS A 93 15.70 6.20 -7.09
C CYS A 93 14.42 5.77 -6.35
N THR A 94 14.02 4.51 -6.46
CA THR A 94 12.84 3.97 -5.77
C THR A 94 12.96 4.08 -4.25
N TRP A 95 14.10 3.68 -3.68
CA TRP A 95 14.33 3.84 -2.24
C TRP A 95 14.39 5.31 -1.82
N GLY A 96 15.00 6.17 -2.65
CA GLY A 96 15.02 7.61 -2.42
C GLY A 96 13.62 8.23 -2.36
N THR A 97 12.71 7.83 -3.26
CA THR A 97 11.32 8.29 -3.25
C THR A 97 10.57 7.83 -1.99
N VAL A 98 10.74 6.59 -1.57
CA VAL A 98 10.10 6.07 -0.35
C VAL A 98 10.60 6.81 0.89
N ILE A 99 11.92 6.98 1.03
CA ILE A 99 12.51 7.70 2.17
C ILE A 99 12.06 9.16 2.19
N ALA A 100 12.03 9.83 1.04
CA ALA A 100 11.57 11.21 0.95
C ALA A 100 10.10 11.35 1.39
N ALA A 101 9.23 10.43 0.96
CA ALA A 101 7.82 10.41 1.35
C ALA A 101 7.65 10.17 2.87
N LEU A 102 8.45 9.27 3.46
CA LEU A 102 8.45 9.05 4.92
C LEU A 102 8.91 10.29 5.68
N ILE A 103 9.94 11.00 5.21
CA ILE A 103 10.39 12.24 5.86
C ILE A 103 9.30 13.32 5.80
N ILE A 104 8.61 13.46 4.65
CA ILE A 104 7.50 14.41 4.51
C ILE A 104 6.38 14.06 5.49
N GLY A 105 6.02 12.77 5.61
CA GLY A 105 5.02 12.31 6.58
C GLY A 105 5.43 12.59 8.02
N LEU A 106 6.69 12.33 8.37
CA LEU A 106 7.22 12.56 9.70
C LEU A 106 7.15 14.04 10.09
N ILE A 107 7.64 14.93 9.22
CA ILE A 107 7.62 16.38 9.46
C ILE A 107 6.18 16.88 9.61
N SER A 108 5.23 16.30 8.87
CA SER A 108 3.83 16.72 8.92
C SER A 108 3.13 16.38 10.24
N GLY A 109 3.55 15.31 10.92
CA GLY A 109 2.99 14.89 12.21
C GLY A 109 3.82 15.33 13.43
N LEU A 110 4.89 16.10 13.26
CA LEU A 110 5.72 16.52 14.38
C LEU A 110 4.93 17.45 15.32
N GLY A 111 4.77 17.05 16.58
CA GLY A 111 4.13 17.87 17.62
C GLY A 111 2.66 17.58 17.88
N GLU A 112 2.17 16.41 17.47
CA GLU A 112 0.81 15.98 17.78
C GLU A 112 0.59 15.69 19.26
N ASP A 113 -0.58 16.09 19.75
CA ASP A 113 -1.05 15.77 21.09
C ASP A 113 -1.47 14.30 21.20
N ALA A 114 -1.50 13.79 22.44
CA ALA A 114 -1.98 12.44 22.71
C ALA A 114 -3.47 12.31 22.35
N TYR A 115 -3.83 11.24 21.65
CA TYR A 115 -5.20 10.94 21.28
C TYR A 115 -5.86 10.05 22.33
N THR A 116 -7.00 10.47 22.86
CA THR A 116 -7.83 9.68 23.78
C THR A 116 -9.06 9.15 23.06
N THR A 117 -9.19 7.83 23.00
CA THR A 117 -10.39 7.18 22.46
C THR A 117 -11.59 7.37 23.41
N VAL A 118 -12.81 7.20 22.87
CA VAL A 118 -14.06 7.18 23.65
C VAL A 118 -14.06 6.07 24.72
N SER A 119 -13.27 5.01 24.52
CA SER A 119 -13.06 3.91 25.47
C SER A 119 -12.02 4.19 26.56
N GLY A 120 -11.43 5.40 26.61
CA GLY A 120 -10.46 5.82 27.63
C GLY A 120 -9.03 5.33 27.41
N VAL A 121 -8.74 4.66 26.30
CA VAL A 121 -7.38 4.27 25.92
C VAL A 121 -6.68 5.47 25.28
N THR A 122 -5.56 5.88 25.87
CA THR A 122 -4.72 6.98 25.38
C THR A 122 -3.58 6.46 24.52
N THR A 123 -3.51 6.92 23.28
CA THR A 123 -2.35 6.72 22.39
C THR A 123 -1.44 7.94 22.50
N SER A 124 -0.14 7.71 22.70
CA SER A 124 0.83 8.81 22.76
C SER A 124 0.91 9.52 21.40
N GLY A 125 1.08 10.85 21.41
CA GLY A 125 1.21 11.64 20.19
C GLY A 125 2.30 11.11 19.26
N GLY A 126 3.41 10.61 19.81
CA GLY A 126 4.46 9.97 19.00
C GLY A 126 4.01 8.72 18.23
N MET A 127 3.08 7.92 18.75
CA MET A 127 2.52 6.79 18.00
C MET A 127 1.51 7.24 16.95
N VAL A 128 0.78 8.33 17.20
CA VAL A 128 -0.09 8.97 16.20
C VAL A 128 0.76 9.48 15.03
N THR A 129 1.84 10.19 15.32
CA THR A 129 2.79 10.68 14.32
C THR A 129 3.40 9.58 13.46
N VAL A 130 3.70 8.42 14.05
CA VAL A 130 4.20 7.27 13.28
C VAL A 130 3.14 6.76 12.31
N VAL A 131 1.89 6.63 12.74
CA VAL A 131 0.79 6.21 11.86
C VAL A 131 0.58 7.22 10.73
N ASP A 132 0.59 8.52 11.04
CA ASP A 132 0.43 9.60 10.08
C ASP A 132 1.56 9.65 9.05
N MET A 133 2.80 9.35 9.47
CA MET A 133 3.95 9.21 8.56
C MET A 133 3.71 8.15 7.48
N TRP A 134 3.20 6.98 7.89
CA TRP A 134 2.87 5.89 6.96
C TRP A 134 1.69 6.26 6.05
N LEU A 135 0.66 6.88 6.61
CA LEU A 135 -0.54 7.30 5.87
C LEU A 135 -0.18 8.29 4.75
N MET A 136 0.58 9.33 5.08
CA MET A 136 1.03 10.34 4.12
C MET A 136 1.91 9.74 3.03
N THR A 137 2.78 8.79 3.40
CA THR A 137 3.63 8.08 2.44
C THR A 137 2.80 7.30 1.41
N ILE A 138 1.75 6.59 1.86
CA ILE A 138 0.86 5.83 0.97
C ILE A 138 0.16 6.78 -0.02
N TYR A 139 -0.34 7.93 0.44
CA TYR A 139 -1.00 8.89 -0.44
C TYR A 139 -0.05 9.46 -1.51
N ILE A 140 1.15 9.87 -1.11
CA ILE A 140 2.15 10.40 -2.06
C ILE A 140 2.49 9.34 -3.11
N LEU A 141 2.77 8.11 -2.69
CA LEU A 141 3.11 7.02 -3.60
C LEU A 141 1.93 6.62 -4.51
N ALA A 142 0.70 6.68 -4.00
CA ALA A 142 -0.50 6.42 -4.81
C ALA A 142 -0.65 7.45 -5.94
N VAL A 143 -0.46 8.74 -5.65
CA VAL A 143 -0.51 9.81 -6.66
C VAL A 143 0.60 9.61 -7.71
N ILE A 144 1.83 9.33 -7.27
CA ILE A 144 2.96 9.06 -8.18
C ILE A 144 2.65 7.85 -9.07
N ALA A 145 2.06 6.79 -8.52
CA ALA A 145 1.69 5.59 -9.28
C ALA A 145 0.63 5.90 -10.35
N VAL A 146 -0.40 6.68 -10.02
CA VAL A 146 -1.43 7.11 -10.99
C VAL A 146 -0.79 7.92 -12.12
N VAL A 147 0.05 8.89 -11.80
CA VAL A 147 0.77 9.69 -12.80
C VAL A 147 1.64 8.80 -13.69
N ALA A 148 2.38 7.86 -13.11
CA ALA A 148 3.22 6.93 -13.85
C ALA A 148 2.41 6.07 -14.83
N VAL A 149 1.24 5.57 -14.43
CA VAL A 149 0.35 4.79 -15.30
C VAL A 149 -0.16 5.65 -16.47
N VAL A 150 -0.60 6.89 -16.20
CA VAL A 150 -1.09 7.80 -17.26
C VAL A 150 0.03 8.15 -18.25
N VAL A 151 1.24 8.42 -17.76
CA VAL A 151 2.42 8.69 -18.62
C VAL A 151 2.80 7.45 -19.44
N SER A 152 2.70 6.24 -18.85
CA SER A 152 2.94 4.98 -19.56
C SER A 152 1.92 4.76 -20.67
N MET A 153 0.63 4.96 -20.39
CA MET A 153 -0.45 4.79 -21.37
C MET A 153 -0.44 5.83 -22.49
N SER A 154 0.06 7.03 -22.22
CA SER A 154 0.13 8.12 -23.23
C SER A 154 1.25 7.94 -24.26
N GLY A 155 2.10 6.92 -24.13
CA GLY A 155 3.09 6.55 -25.16
C GLY A 155 4.22 7.56 -25.36
N TYR A 156 4.32 8.60 -24.52
CA TYR A 156 5.42 9.58 -24.56
C TYR A 156 6.79 8.90 -24.41
N LEU A 157 6.88 7.85 -23.58
CA LEU A 157 8.11 7.11 -23.34
C LEU A 157 8.47 6.12 -24.47
N THR A 158 7.49 5.65 -25.24
CA THR A 158 7.73 4.76 -26.39
C THR A 158 8.08 5.52 -27.67
N LYS A 159 7.61 6.76 -27.83
CA LYS A 159 7.89 7.58 -29.01
C LYS A 159 9.33 8.12 -29.05
N SER A 160 9.97 8.27 -27.91
CA SER A 160 11.36 8.73 -27.78
C SER A 160 12.40 7.59 -27.91
N ALA A 161 11.96 6.33 -28.00
CA ALA A 161 12.83 5.16 -28.05
C ALA A 161 13.02 4.58 -29.47
N THR A 162 12.46 5.19 -30.52
CA THR A 162 12.76 4.79 -31.90
C THR A 162 14.23 5.14 -32.20
N PRO A 163 15.08 4.16 -32.55
CA PRO A 163 16.44 4.45 -32.99
C PRO A 163 16.37 5.36 -34.21
N LYS A 164 17.15 6.44 -34.20
CA LYS A 164 17.41 7.24 -35.40
C LYS A 164 18.24 6.35 -36.33
N GLU A 165 17.64 5.94 -37.44
CA GLU A 165 18.37 5.38 -38.59
C GLU A 165 19.38 6.39 -39.14
#